data_AF-A0A3R8U5H2-F1
#
_entry.id   AF-A0A3R8U5H2-F1
#
_cell.length_a   1.000
_cell.length_b   1.000
_cell.length_c   1.000
_cell.angle_alpha   90.00
_cell.angle_beta   90.00
_cell.angle_gamma   90.00
#
_symmetry.space_group_name_H-M   'P 1'
#
loop_
_entity.id
_entity.type
_entity.pdbx_description
1 polymer ?
#
loop_
_entity_poly.entity_id
_entity_poly.type
_entity_poly.pdbx_seq_one_letter_code
_entity_poly.pdbx_strand_id
1 'polypeptide(L)'
;MLGDFEPLDDNTLFIWTDQLQQFKDGGGPLDKQKADEIAKAVIRDFCLRHWHDLPQSRYTSGWIVDVLGEILEHKDAVSAFCLKPRPKGRAKGTGRASTPVAAWVQVALKRGYGANEAYQAAADLFGLSERQVERFVEAHEFYPGADLESYLLGMKNPKPLPDQR
;
A
#
# COMPACT_ATOMS: atom_id res chain seq x y z
N MET A 1 -4.14 23.31 -11.35
CA MET A 1 -5.23 22.98 -12.28
C MET A 1 -4.74 21.87 -13.18
N LEU A 2 -5.25 20.65 -13.00
CA LEU A 2 -5.10 19.60 -14.01
C LEU A 2 -5.92 20.08 -15.22
N GLY A 3 -5.31 20.13 -16.41
CA GLY A 3 -5.97 20.66 -17.62
C GLY A 3 -7.24 19.88 -17.99
N ASP A 4 -7.93 20.34 -19.03
CA ASP A 4 -9.14 19.68 -19.53
C ASP A 4 -8.84 18.22 -19.89
N PHE A 5 -9.28 17.31 -19.01
CA PHE A 5 -9.17 15.88 -19.20
C PHE A 5 -10.44 15.39 -19.89
N GLU A 6 -10.25 14.78 -21.06
CA GLU A 6 -11.31 14.06 -21.76
C GLU A 6 -11.04 12.56 -21.61
N PRO A 7 -11.93 11.79 -20.96
CA PRO A 7 -11.74 10.36 -20.77
C PRO A 7 -11.87 9.62 -22.11
N LEU A 8 -11.13 8.52 -22.23
CA LEU A 8 -11.27 7.61 -23.38
C LEU A 8 -12.68 7.01 -23.39
N ASP A 9 -13.29 6.88 -24.56
CA ASP A 9 -14.60 6.23 -24.67
C ASP A 9 -14.52 4.72 -24.37
N ASP A 10 -15.64 4.16 -23.91
CA ASP A 10 -15.71 2.75 -23.50
C ASP A 10 -15.47 1.76 -24.66
N ASN A 11 -15.74 2.14 -25.90
CA ASN A 11 -15.46 1.27 -27.05
C ASN A 11 -13.96 1.20 -27.33
N THR A 12 -13.25 2.34 -27.24
CA THR A 12 -11.79 2.36 -27.29
C THR A 12 -11.18 1.52 -26.16
N LEU A 13 -11.65 1.69 -24.93
CA LEU A 13 -11.17 0.92 -23.78
C LEU A 13 -11.44 -0.59 -23.91
N PHE A 14 -12.60 -0.97 -24.45
CA PHE A 14 -12.92 -2.36 -24.77
C PHE A 14 -11.93 -2.96 -25.78
N ILE A 15 -11.74 -2.29 -26.92
CA ILE A 15 -10.83 -2.78 -27.98
C ILE A 15 -9.40 -2.90 -27.44
N TRP A 16 -8.94 -1.90 -26.70
CA TRP A 16 -7.57 -1.86 -26.19
C TRP A 16 -7.31 -2.92 -25.12
N THR A 17 -8.24 -3.13 -24.19
CA THR A 17 -8.10 -4.18 -23.16
C THR A 17 -8.17 -5.59 -23.77
N ASP A 18 -8.99 -5.81 -24.80
CA ASP A 18 -9.03 -7.06 -25.56
C ASP A 18 -7.71 -7.31 -26.32
N GLN A 19 -7.17 -6.30 -27.01
CA GLN A 19 -5.88 -6.42 -27.70
C GLN A 19 -4.72 -6.71 -26.75
N LEU A 20 -4.71 -6.10 -25.55
CA LEU A 20 -3.72 -6.39 -24.51
C LEU A 20 -3.82 -7.83 -24.00
N GLN A 21 -5.04 -8.35 -23.84
CA GLN A 21 -5.26 -9.73 -23.44
C GLN A 21 -4.79 -10.72 -24.53
N GLN A 22 -5.12 -10.47 -25.80
CA GLN A 22 -4.63 -11.28 -26.92
C GLN A 22 -3.09 -11.27 -27.02
N PHE A 23 -2.46 -10.10 -26.82
CA PHE A 23 -1.00 -9.97 -26.79
C PHE A 23 -0.37 -10.79 -25.66
N LYS A 24 -0.98 -10.78 -24.46
CA LYS A 24 -0.55 -11.60 -23.32
C LYS A 24 -0.57 -13.09 -23.66
N ASP A 25 -1.63 -13.53 -24.35
CA ASP A 25 -1.84 -14.93 -24.74
C ASP A 25 -0.95 -15.37 -25.93
N GLY A 26 -0.03 -14.51 -26.38
CA GLY A 26 0.91 -14.78 -27.46
C GLY A 26 0.32 -14.64 -28.87
N GLY A 27 -0.86 -14.01 -28.99
CA GLY A 27 -1.54 -13.73 -30.24
C GLY A 27 -1.78 -12.23 -30.47
N GLY A 28 -2.67 -11.92 -31.41
CA GLY A 28 -3.14 -10.55 -31.65
C GLY A 28 -2.20 -9.68 -32.50
N PRO A 29 -2.59 -8.42 -32.78
CA PRO A 29 -1.93 -7.54 -33.74
C PRO A 29 -0.82 -6.68 -33.13
N LEU A 30 -0.63 -6.70 -31.80
CA LEU A 30 0.26 -5.78 -31.11
C LEU A 30 1.70 -6.29 -31.10
N ASP A 31 2.64 -5.38 -31.31
CA ASP A 31 4.02 -5.58 -30.87
C ASP A 31 4.19 -5.11 -29.41
N LYS A 32 5.37 -5.39 -28.83
CA LYS A 32 5.68 -5.05 -27.45
C LYS A 32 5.62 -3.55 -27.16
N GLN A 33 6.03 -2.72 -28.11
CA GLN A 33 6.02 -1.27 -27.92
C GLN A 33 4.58 -0.77 -27.89
N LYS A 34 3.74 -1.24 -28.81
CA LYS A 34 2.35 -0.85 -28.91
C LYS A 34 1.53 -1.31 -27.71
N ALA A 35 1.78 -2.54 -27.23
CA ALA A 35 1.18 -3.03 -25.99
C ALA A 35 1.52 -2.12 -24.79
N ASP A 36 2.78 -1.69 -24.65
CA ASP A 36 3.19 -0.78 -23.57
C ASP A 36 2.54 0.60 -23.68
N GLU A 37 2.44 1.18 -24.87
CA GLU A 37 1.74 2.45 -25.13
C GLU A 37 0.26 2.37 -24.74
N ILE A 38 -0.43 1.31 -25.16
CA ILE A 38 -1.86 1.11 -24.88
C ILE A 38 -2.07 0.90 -23.38
N ALA A 39 -1.28 0.04 -22.73
CA ALA A 39 -1.38 -0.22 -21.29
C ALA A 39 -1.21 1.07 -20.47
N LYS A 40 -0.22 1.92 -20.83
CA LYS A 40 -0.01 3.22 -20.20
C LYS A 40 -1.22 4.15 -20.36
N ALA A 41 -1.82 4.19 -21.55
CA ALA A 41 -2.99 5.02 -21.80
C ALA A 41 -4.21 4.56 -21.00
N VAL A 42 -4.47 3.25 -20.93
CA VAL A 42 -5.56 2.65 -20.14
C VAL A 42 -5.37 2.93 -18.64
N ILE A 43 -4.17 2.73 -18.09
CA ILE A 43 -3.87 3.01 -16.68
C ILE A 43 -3.99 4.51 -16.38
N ARG A 44 -3.53 5.37 -17.30
CA ARG A 44 -3.63 6.82 -17.14
C ARG A 44 -5.09 7.28 -17.12
N ASP A 45 -5.93 6.76 -18.02
CA ASP A 45 -7.38 7.04 -18.04
C ASP A 45 -8.05 6.62 -16.73
N PHE A 46 -7.75 5.43 -16.23
CA PHE A 46 -8.26 4.94 -14.93
C PHE A 46 -7.93 5.89 -13.78
N CYS A 47 -6.66 6.31 -13.67
CA CYS A 47 -6.20 7.24 -12.64
C CYS A 47 -6.86 8.63 -12.78
N LEU A 48 -6.97 9.16 -13.99
CA LEU A 48 -7.58 10.47 -14.22
C LEU A 48 -9.08 10.45 -13.95
N ARG A 49 -9.81 9.40 -14.34
CA ARG A 49 -11.23 9.23 -13.95
C ARG A 49 -11.40 9.26 -12.43
N HIS A 50 -10.52 8.58 -11.69
CA HIS A 50 -10.56 8.59 -10.22
C HIS A 50 -10.32 9.99 -9.65
N TRP A 51 -9.28 10.71 -10.11
CA TRP A 51 -8.97 12.05 -9.61
C TRP A 51 -10.03 13.10 -9.95
N HIS A 52 -10.83 12.87 -10.99
CA HIS A 52 -11.91 13.74 -11.41
C HIS A 52 -13.31 13.25 -10.96
N ASP A 53 -13.38 12.24 -10.08
CA ASP A 53 -14.64 11.65 -9.58
C ASP A 53 -15.60 11.18 -10.71
N LEU A 54 -15.04 10.70 -11.82
CA LEU A 54 -15.81 10.18 -12.95
C LEU A 54 -16.06 8.67 -12.80
N PRO A 55 -17.17 8.15 -13.36
CA PRO A 55 -17.42 6.71 -13.42
C PRO A 55 -16.26 5.97 -14.10
N GLN A 56 -15.86 4.84 -13.50
CA GLN A 56 -14.83 3.99 -14.07
C GLN A 56 -15.39 3.11 -15.20
N SER A 57 -14.56 2.85 -16.21
CA SER A 57 -14.91 1.89 -17.26
C SER A 57 -14.88 0.47 -16.71
N ARG A 58 -15.93 -0.31 -17.01
CA ARG A 58 -16.02 -1.72 -16.60
C ARG A 58 -14.93 -2.57 -17.24
N TYR A 59 -14.50 -2.24 -18.46
CA TYR A 59 -13.49 -2.99 -19.20
C TYR A 59 -12.11 -2.78 -18.61
N THR A 60 -11.74 -1.52 -18.38
CA THR A 60 -10.49 -1.16 -17.69
C THR A 60 -10.44 -1.76 -16.29
N SER A 61 -11.55 -1.67 -15.54
CA SER A 61 -11.62 -2.22 -14.18
C SER A 61 -11.48 -3.74 -14.17
N GLY A 62 -12.18 -4.45 -15.06
CA GLY A 62 -12.05 -5.90 -15.21
C GLY A 62 -10.63 -6.31 -15.56
N TRP A 63 -10.05 -5.67 -16.58
CA TRP A 63 -8.68 -5.93 -17.01
C TRP A 63 -7.66 -5.70 -15.89
N ILE A 64 -7.77 -4.61 -15.11
CA ILE A 64 -6.89 -4.37 -13.96
C ILE A 64 -7.05 -5.45 -12.89
N VAL A 65 -8.28 -5.85 -12.58
CA VAL A 65 -8.55 -6.91 -11.59
C VAL A 65 -7.92 -8.23 -12.04
N ASP A 66 -8.09 -8.61 -13.30
CA ASP A 66 -7.53 -9.84 -13.85
C ASP A 66 -6.00 -9.84 -13.79
N VAL A 67 -5.36 -8.75 -14.25
CA VAL A 67 -3.89 -8.60 -14.21
C VAL A 67 -3.36 -8.66 -12.77
N LEU A 68 -4.01 -7.97 -11.83
CA LEU A 68 -3.58 -7.99 -10.42
C LEU A 68 -3.83 -9.35 -9.78
N GLY A 69 -4.93 -10.03 -10.11
CA GLY A 69 -5.22 -11.39 -9.67
C GLY A 69 -4.11 -12.35 -10.07
N GLU A 70 -3.73 -12.34 -11.36
CA GLU A 70 -2.64 -13.17 -11.88
C GLU A 70 -1.30 -12.89 -11.22
N ILE A 71 -0.97 -11.62 -10.97
CA ILE A 71 0.26 -11.24 -10.27
C ILE A 71 0.27 -11.75 -8.83
N LEU A 72 -0.86 -11.67 -8.13
CA LEU A 72 -0.97 -12.13 -6.73
C LEU A 72 -0.90 -13.66 -6.62
N GLU A 73 -1.39 -14.38 -7.63
CA GLU A 73 -1.31 -15.85 -7.72
C GLU A 73 0.05 -16.34 -8.24
N HIS A 74 0.90 -15.44 -8.73
CA HIS A 74 2.23 -15.78 -9.23
C HIS A 74 3.13 -16.31 -8.09
N LYS A 75 3.87 -17.40 -8.37
CA LYS A 75 4.79 -18.04 -7.40
C LYS A 75 5.83 -17.07 -6.82
N ASP A 76 6.16 -16.03 -7.57
CA ASP A 76 6.99 -14.91 -7.15
C ASP A 76 6.33 -13.58 -7.54
N ALA A 77 5.35 -13.15 -6.73
CA ALA A 77 4.61 -11.91 -6.95
C ALA A 77 5.52 -10.66 -6.97
N VAL A 78 6.63 -10.66 -6.23
CA VAL A 78 7.57 -9.53 -6.18
C VAL A 78 8.21 -9.31 -7.55
N SER A 79 8.68 -10.40 -8.16
CA SER A 79 9.23 -10.34 -9.53
C SER A 79 8.15 -10.02 -10.56
N ALA A 80 6.91 -10.49 -10.38
CA ALA A 80 5.79 -10.20 -11.29
C ALA A 80 5.40 -8.70 -11.28
N PHE A 81 5.55 -8.00 -10.15
CA PHE A 81 5.44 -6.54 -10.09
C PHE A 81 6.69 -5.80 -10.63
N CYS A 82 7.68 -6.51 -11.19
CA CYS A 82 8.99 -5.96 -11.54
C CYS A 82 9.66 -5.22 -10.36
N LEU A 83 9.32 -5.58 -9.13
CA LEU A 83 9.91 -4.96 -7.94
C LEU A 83 11.31 -5.52 -7.79
N LYS A 84 12.29 -4.62 -7.65
CA LYS A 84 13.67 -5.03 -7.40
C LYS A 84 13.72 -5.87 -6.12
N PRO A 85 14.44 -7.01 -6.12
CA PRO A 85 14.72 -7.73 -4.89
C PRO A 85 15.30 -6.78 -3.86
N ARG A 86 14.86 -6.92 -2.61
CA ARG A 86 15.38 -6.13 -1.50
C ARG A 86 16.92 -6.27 -1.47
N PRO A 87 17.68 -5.15 -1.39
CA PRO A 87 19.14 -5.23 -1.28
C PRO A 87 19.56 -6.14 -0.11
N LYS A 88 20.41 -7.13 -0.38
CA LYS A 88 21.01 -7.97 0.66
C LYS A 88 21.72 -7.06 1.67
N GLY A 89 21.40 -7.21 2.96
CA GLY A 89 21.97 -6.40 4.05
C GLY A 89 21.10 -5.23 4.52
N ARG A 90 20.05 -4.84 3.80
CA ARG A 90 19.02 -3.96 4.39
C ARG A 90 18.22 -4.81 5.37
N ALA A 91 18.53 -4.72 6.67
CA ALA A 91 17.82 -5.40 7.76
C ALA A 91 16.33 -5.49 7.41
N LYS A 92 15.73 -6.70 7.43
CA LYS A 92 14.26 -6.88 7.30
C LYS A 92 13.65 -5.75 8.09
N GLY A 93 12.86 -4.90 7.41
CA GLY A 93 12.50 -3.61 7.96
C GLY A 93 12.02 -3.84 9.38
N THR A 94 12.66 -3.19 10.34
CA THR A 94 12.11 -3.00 11.68
C THR A 94 10.72 -2.37 11.60
N GLY A 95 10.26 -1.95 10.42
CA GLY A 95 8.88 -1.64 10.02
C GLY A 95 7.80 -2.54 10.61
N ARG A 96 8.05 -3.84 10.83
CA ARG A 96 7.04 -4.70 11.51
C ARG A 96 6.91 -4.43 13.01
N ALA A 97 7.95 -3.88 13.65
CA ALA A 97 7.94 -3.49 15.05
C ALA A 97 7.72 -1.97 15.23
N SER A 98 8.07 -1.12 14.26
CA SER A 98 7.96 0.33 14.41
C SER A 98 6.51 0.82 14.49
N THR A 99 5.60 0.26 13.70
CA THR A 99 4.18 0.64 13.77
C THR A 99 3.53 0.19 15.08
N PRO A 100 3.72 -1.06 15.56
CA PRO A 100 3.27 -1.45 16.90
C PRO A 100 3.85 -0.60 18.03
N VAL A 101 5.15 -0.25 17.97
CA VAL A 101 5.81 0.60 18.97
C VAL A 101 5.16 2.00 18.98
N ALA A 102 5.04 2.62 17.81
CA ALA A 102 4.45 3.95 17.70
C ALA A 102 2.97 3.97 18.13
N ALA A 103 2.20 2.95 17.73
CA ALA A 103 0.80 2.81 18.13
C ALA A 103 0.68 2.63 19.65
N TRP A 104 1.57 1.83 20.26
CA TRP A 104 1.57 1.60 21.71
C TRP A 104 1.86 2.88 22.49
N VAL A 105 2.87 3.67 22.09
CA VAL A 105 3.19 4.96 22.73
C VAL A 105 2.00 5.91 22.62
N GLN A 106 1.35 6.00 21.46
CA GLN A 106 0.16 6.85 21.27
C GLN A 106 -1.01 6.41 22.16
N VAL A 107 -1.22 5.11 22.36
CA VAL A 107 -2.23 4.60 23.30
C VAL A 107 -1.84 4.93 24.74
N ALA A 108 -0.58 4.79 25.13
CA ALA A 108 -0.11 5.16 26.47
C ALA A 108 -0.35 6.64 26.78
N LEU A 109 0.00 7.53 25.84
CA LEU A 109 -0.25 8.97 25.96
C LEU A 109 -1.76 9.26 26.10
N LYS A 110 -2.61 8.61 25.30
CA LYS A 110 -4.07 8.73 25.40
C LYS A 110 -4.62 8.24 26.74
N ARG A 111 -3.98 7.24 27.35
CA ARG A 111 -4.33 6.67 28.67
C ARG A 111 -3.73 7.43 29.85
N GLY A 112 -3.12 8.61 29.61
CA GLY A 112 -2.68 9.53 30.66
C GLY A 112 -1.22 9.41 31.08
N TYR A 113 -0.40 8.62 30.37
CA TYR A 113 1.03 8.54 30.66
C TYR A 113 1.74 9.85 30.27
N GLY A 114 2.73 10.25 31.07
CA GLY A 114 3.67 11.29 30.67
C GLY A 114 4.52 10.80 29.49
N ALA A 115 4.98 11.74 28.64
CA ALA A 115 5.74 11.38 27.44
C ALA A 115 6.96 10.50 27.75
N ASN A 116 7.88 10.99 28.57
CA ASN A 116 9.11 10.25 28.92
C ASN A 116 8.81 8.85 29.48
N GLU A 117 7.74 8.72 30.27
CA GLU A 117 7.32 7.45 30.83
C GLU A 117 6.77 6.48 29.77
N ALA A 118 5.98 6.99 28.83
CA ALA A 118 5.48 6.20 27.71
C ALA A 118 6.62 5.69 26.80
N TYR A 119 7.62 6.54 26.52
CA TYR A 119 8.80 6.16 25.73
C TYR A 119 9.64 5.11 26.44
N GLN A 120 9.91 5.30 27.73
CA GLN A 120 10.67 4.34 28.53
C GLN A 120 9.94 2.99 28.64
N ALA A 121 8.64 3.01 28.96
CA ALA A 121 7.84 1.78 29.07
C ALA A 121 7.77 1.01 27.74
N ALA A 122 7.68 1.73 26.61
CA ALA A 122 7.75 1.12 25.29
C ALA A 122 9.16 0.54 25.01
N ALA A 123 10.22 1.24 25.38
CA ALA A 123 11.58 0.75 25.22
C ALA A 123 11.77 -0.59 25.94
N ASP A 124 11.32 -0.68 27.20
CA ASP A 124 11.38 -1.89 28.01
C ASP A 124 10.52 -3.03 27.43
N LEU A 125 9.27 -2.73 27.03
CA LEU A 125 8.32 -3.72 26.53
C LEU A 125 8.75 -4.36 25.19
N PHE A 126 9.37 -3.56 24.33
CA PHE A 126 9.79 -3.97 22.99
C PHE A 126 11.28 -4.35 22.92
N GLY A 127 12.04 -4.21 24.01
CA GLY A 127 13.46 -4.53 24.07
C GLY A 127 14.30 -3.62 23.17
N LEU A 128 14.00 -2.33 23.18
CA LEU A 128 14.61 -1.29 22.35
C LEU A 128 15.25 -0.22 23.24
N SER A 129 16.07 0.65 22.65
CA SER A 129 16.46 1.90 23.33
C SER A 129 15.41 2.99 23.14
N GLU A 130 15.29 3.92 24.08
CA GLU A 130 14.38 5.08 23.98
C GLU A 130 14.57 5.84 22.66
N ARG A 131 15.82 6.07 22.25
CA ARG A 131 16.15 6.72 20.98
C ARG A 131 15.63 5.95 19.75
N GLN A 132 15.52 4.63 19.81
CA GLN A 132 14.89 3.85 18.73
C GLN A 132 13.37 4.01 18.75
N VAL A 133 12.76 4.08 19.93
CA VAL A 133 11.32 4.33 20.11
C VAL A 133 10.96 5.72 19.58
N GLU A 134 11.69 6.77 19.95
CA GLU A 134 11.51 8.14 19.45
C GLU A 134 11.51 8.19 17.93
N ARG A 135 12.54 7.61 17.29
CA ARG A 135 12.62 7.53 15.83
C ARG A 135 11.46 6.78 15.19
N PHE A 136 10.91 5.77 15.88
CA PHE A 136 9.75 5.05 15.37
C PHE A 136 8.48 5.88 15.50
N VAL A 137 8.28 6.61 16.60
CA VAL A 137 7.14 7.51 16.76
C VAL A 137 7.19 8.65 15.76
N GLU A 138 8.33 9.31 15.58
CA GLU A 138 8.51 10.41 14.60
C GLU A 138 8.23 9.97 13.15
N ALA A 139 8.54 8.70 12.83
CA ALA A 139 8.34 8.16 11.50
C ALA A 139 6.89 7.74 11.19
N HIS A 140 5.97 7.82 12.17
CA HIS A 140 4.59 7.38 12.01
C HIS A 140 3.60 8.49 12.36
N GLU A 141 2.86 8.93 11.35
CA GLU A 141 1.71 9.80 11.51
C GLU A 141 0.43 8.96 11.35
N PHE A 142 -0.35 8.86 12.43
CA PHE A 142 -1.63 8.16 12.40
C PHE A 142 -2.75 9.15 12.08
N TYR A 143 -3.69 8.73 11.24
CA TYR A 143 -4.84 9.58 10.91
C TYR A 143 -5.70 9.84 12.16
N PRO A 144 -6.35 11.03 12.25
CA PRO A 144 -7.29 11.34 13.32
C PRO A 144 -8.43 10.31 13.35
N GLY A 145 -8.64 9.64 14.49
CA GLY A 145 -9.66 8.60 14.65
C GLY A 145 -9.16 7.17 14.44
N ALA A 146 -7.87 6.94 14.20
CA ALA A 146 -7.32 5.59 14.16
C ALA A 146 -7.57 4.84 15.49
N ASP A 147 -8.22 3.68 15.39
CA ASP A 147 -8.40 2.75 16.51
C ASP A 147 -7.14 1.91 16.72
N LEU A 148 -6.16 2.54 17.34
CA LEU A 148 -4.85 1.95 17.62
C LEU A 148 -4.95 0.81 18.65
N GLU A 149 -5.95 0.82 19.52
CA GLU A 149 -6.13 -0.25 20.51
C GLU A 149 -6.60 -1.54 19.83
N SER A 150 -7.63 -1.47 18.98
CA SER A 150 -8.08 -2.62 18.18
C SER A 150 -6.97 -3.13 17.25
N TYR A 151 -6.17 -2.22 16.67
CA TYR A 151 -5.00 -2.60 15.88
C TYR A 151 -3.98 -3.42 16.69
N LEU A 152 -3.62 -2.98 17.90
CA LEU A 152 -2.66 -3.67 18.76
C LEU A 152 -3.20 -5.03 19.24
N LEU A 153 -4.49 -5.12 19.56
CA LEU A 153 -5.14 -6.37 19.97
C LEU A 153 -5.26 -7.39 18.82
N GLY A 154 -5.41 -6.92 17.59
CA GLY A 154 -5.50 -7.76 16.38
C GLY A 154 -4.17 -8.36 15.91
N MET A 155 -3.05 -8.06 16.58
CA MET A 155 -1.74 -8.58 16.21
C MET A 155 -1.60 -10.07 16.54
N LYS A 156 -0.85 -10.82 15.72
CA LYS A 156 -0.59 -12.27 15.93
C LYS A 156 0.03 -12.59 17.31
N ASN A 157 0.82 -11.66 17.86
CA ASN A 157 1.38 -11.71 19.21
C ASN A 157 1.19 -10.32 19.85
N PRO A 158 0.02 -10.04 20.45
CA PRO A 158 -0.27 -8.73 21.00
C PRO A 158 0.61 -8.51 22.24
N LYS A 159 1.20 -7.31 22.32
CA LYS A 159 1.85 -6.84 23.55
C LYS A 159 0.76 -6.29 24.49
N PRO A 160 0.93 -6.40 25.82
CA PRO A 160 -0.01 -5.82 26.78
C PRO A 160 -0.22 -4.33 26.49
N LEU A 161 -1.45 -3.87 26.53
CA LEU A 161 -1.77 -2.45 26.46
C LEU A 161 -1.32 -1.75 27.76
N PRO A 162 -0.93 -0.47 27.70
CA PRO A 162 -0.61 0.30 28.92
C PRO A 162 -1.87 0.44 29.76
N ASP A 163 -1.82 0.30 31.07
CA ASP A 163 -3.01 0.43 31.93
C ASP A 163 -3.62 1.84 31.83
N GLN A 164 -4.89 2.02 32.25
CA GLN A 164 -5.44 3.36 32.38
C GLN A 164 -4.90 4.02 33.65
N ARG A 165 -4.49 5.29 33.57
CA ARG A 165 -4.07 6.11 34.71
C ARG A 165 -5.09 7.19 35.05
#